data_AF-A0A672IT34-F1
#
_entry.id   AF-A0A672IT34-F1
#
_cell.length_a   1.000
_cell.length_b   1.000
_cell.length_c   1.000
_cell.angle_alpha   90.00
_cell.angle_beta   90.00
_cell.angle_gamma   90.00
#
_symmetry.space_group_name_H-M   'P 1'
#
loop_
_entity.id
_entity.type
_entity.pdbx_description
1 polymer ?
#
loop_
_entity_poly.entity_id
_entity_poly.type
_entity_poly.pdbx_seq_one_letter_code
_entity_poly.pdbx_strand_id
1 'polypeptide(L)'
;MSLVKDSDKDLSHRPKRRRCHETYNFNMKCPTPGCNSLGHLTGKHERHFAVSGCPLYHNLSADECKTPTSKQSRYKEQVTEMRKGRNSGLQKEQKEKHMDHRQTHGNTREPLLENITSEYDLELFRKAQARASEDLEKLRIQGQITEGSNMIKTILFGRYELDTWYHSPYPEEYARLGRLYVCEFCLKYMKSQTILRRHMAKCVWKHPPGDEVYRKGSISVFEVDGNRRCACSTFMFPSLTSEPKTLKNSFLNYNVSCILTMPQYMRQGFGKMLIDFSYLLSKVEEKVGSPERPLSDLGLISYRSYWKEVLLRYMYNFQGKEISIKEISQETAVNPVDIVSTLQSLQMLKYWKGKHLVLKRQDLIDEWKAKEIKRGNSNKTIDPTSLKWTPPKGT
;
A
#
# COMPACT_ATOMS: atom_id res chain seq x y z
N MET A 1 0.09 46.46 -33.76
CA MET A 1 -1.36 46.51 -34.04
C MET A 1 -1.98 45.33 -33.30
N SER A 2 -2.20 45.42 -31.99
CA SER A 2 -3.04 46.38 -31.26
C SER A 2 -4.52 46.28 -31.64
N LEU A 3 -5.26 45.64 -30.71
CA LEU A 3 -6.56 46.06 -30.17
C LEU A 3 -7.78 45.77 -31.10
N VAL A 4 -8.97 45.37 -30.63
CA VAL A 4 -9.84 45.88 -29.56
C VAL A 4 -10.90 44.78 -29.29
N LYS A 5 -11.07 44.31 -28.04
CA LYS A 5 -12.20 44.52 -27.07
C LYS A 5 -13.61 44.21 -27.57
N ASP A 6 -14.36 43.46 -26.75
CA ASP A 6 -15.59 43.87 -26.03
C ASP A 6 -16.46 42.64 -25.72
N SER A 7 -17.34 42.61 -24.73
CA SER A 7 -17.35 43.02 -23.33
C SER A 7 -18.62 42.37 -22.73
N ASP A 8 -18.58 42.15 -21.42
CA ASP A 8 -19.70 42.01 -20.47
C ASP A 8 -21.03 41.33 -20.90
N LYS A 9 -21.33 40.20 -20.24
CA LYS A 9 -22.65 40.00 -19.60
C LYS A 9 -22.48 39.42 -18.21
N ASP A 10 -22.66 40.32 -17.24
CA ASP A 10 -23.06 40.04 -15.87
C ASP A 10 -24.36 39.22 -15.85
N LEU A 11 -24.37 38.12 -15.12
CA LEU A 11 -25.56 37.58 -14.46
C LEU A 11 -25.11 36.92 -13.15
N SER A 12 -24.75 37.77 -12.21
CA SER A 12 -25.07 37.56 -10.80
C SER A 12 -26.39 36.78 -10.62
N HIS A 13 -26.32 35.52 -10.17
CA HIS A 13 -27.32 34.85 -9.32
C HIS A 13 -26.81 33.47 -8.90
N ARG A 14 -25.88 33.45 -7.94
CA ARG A 14 -25.58 32.24 -7.15
C ARG A 14 -26.72 32.07 -6.14
N PRO A 15 -27.42 30.92 -6.07
CA PRO A 15 -28.33 30.66 -4.97
C PRO A 15 -27.53 30.72 -3.66
N LYS A 16 -27.97 31.56 -2.72
CA LYS A 16 -27.37 31.64 -1.38
C LYS A 16 -27.40 30.23 -0.77
N ARG A 17 -26.22 29.60 -0.62
CA ARG A 17 -26.07 28.38 0.19
C ARG A 17 -26.55 28.73 1.60
N ARG A 18 -27.70 28.18 2.01
CA ARG A 18 -28.10 28.14 3.41
C ARG A 18 -26.96 27.46 4.18
N ARG A 19 -26.42 28.14 5.19
CA ARG A 19 -25.55 27.53 6.19
C ARG A 19 -26.39 26.53 6.97
N CYS A 20 -26.11 25.24 6.82
CA CYS A 20 -26.39 24.29 7.89
C CYS A 20 -25.18 24.33 8.82
N HIS A 21 -25.25 25.22 9.82
CA HIS A 21 -24.58 24.99 11.08
C HIS A 21 -25.42 23.95 11.80
N GLU A 22 -24.96 22.69 11.84
CA GLU A 22 -25.46 21.76 12.84
C GLU A 22 -24.27 21.11 13.56
N THR A 23 -24.41 21.18 14.87
CA THR A 23 -23.43 20.96 15.92
C THR A 23 -22.93 19.52 15.99
N TYR A 24 -21.64 19.36 16.33
CA TYR A 24 -21.01 18.10 16.73
C TYR A 24 -21.91 17.30 17.69
N ASN A 25 -22.38 16.13 17.26
CA ASN A 25 -23.27 15.29 18.05
C ASN A 25 -22.45 14.31 18.91
N PHE A 26 -22.42 14.56 20.22
CA PHE A 26 -21.54 13.90 21.21
C PHE A 26 -22.01 12.48 21.65
N ASN A 27 -22.81 11.78 20.83
CA ASN A 27 -23.57 10.60 21.25
C ASN A 27 -23.58 9.42 20.25
N MET A 28 -22.44 9.03 19.68
CA MET A 28 -22.32 7.78 18.92
C MET A 28 -22.29 6.56 19.85
N LYS A 29 -23.10 5.53 19.55
CA LYS A 29 -23.19 4.26 20.30
C LYS A 29 -22.93 3.06 19.37
N CYS A 30 -22.35 2.00 19.92
CA CYS A 30 -22.14 0.72 19.24
C CYS A 30 -23.48 0.10 18.79
N PRO A 31 -23.59 -0.37 17.54
CA PRO A 31 -24.83 -0.95 17.02
C PRO A 31 -25.10 -2.40 17.49
N THR A 32 -24.20 -2.99 18.29
CA THR A 32 -24.41 -4.33 18.87
C THR A 32 -25.55 -4.29 19.91
N PRO A 33 -26.62 -5.09 19.73
CA PRO A 33 -27.73 -5.15 20.69
C PRO A 33 -27.25 -5.46 22.12
N GLY A 34 -27.67 -4.64 23.09
CA GLY A 34 -27.26 -4.80 24.50
C GLY A 34 -25.86 -4.25 24.85
N CYS A 35 -25.14 -3.64 23.90
CA CYS A 35 -23.82 -3.07 24.17
C CYS A 35 -23.87 -1.62 24.66
N ASN A 36 -23.13 -1.31 25.72
CA ASN A 36 -23.02 0.03 26.32
C ASN A 36 -21.89 0.90 25.72
N SER A 37 -21.23 0.46 24.65
CA SER A 37 -20.12 1.15 23.97
C SER A 37 -18.86 1.37 24.83
N LEU A 38 -18.75 0.72 26.00
CA LEU A 38 -17.60 0.79 26.89
C LEU A 38 -16.59 -0.35 26.62
N GLY A 39 -15.31 -0.06 26.79
CA GLY A 39 -14.20 -0.96 26.46
C GLY A 39 -13.96 -1.11 24.96
N HIS A 40 -12.90 -1.82 24.59
CA HIS A 40 -12.57 -2.12 23.20
C HIS A 40 -11.87 -3.48 23.13
N LEU A 41 -12.10 -4.25 22.06
CA LEU A 41 -11.53 -5.58 21.86
C LEU A 41 -9.98 -5.62 21.98
N THR A 42 -9.33 -4.51 21.70
CA THR A 42 -7.85 -4.37 21.80
C THR A 42 -7.35 -4.10 23.21
N GLY A 43 -8.24 -3.85 24.18
CA GLY A 43 -7.89 -3.49 25.55
C GLY A 43 -7.35 -2.07 25.76
N LYS A 44 -7.15 -1.32 24.68
CA LYS A 44 -6.43 -0.02 24.70
C LYS A 44 -7.32 1.21 24.70
N HIS A 45 -8.61 1.06 24.35
CA HIS A 45 -9.54 2.17 24.23
C HIS A 45 -10.70 2.01 25.22
N GLU A 46 -11.11 3.12 25.82
CA GLU A 46 -12.18 3.14 26.83
C GLU A 46 -13.59 2.98 26.23
N ARG A 47 -13.73 3.23 24.93
CA ARG A 47 -14.99 3.14 24.19
C ARG A 47 -14.78 2.55 22.81
N HIS A 48 -15.86 1.99 22.26
CA HIS A 48 -15.93 1.52 20.88
C HIS A 48 -17.25 1.96 20.24
N PHE A 49 -17.22 2.19 18.94
CA PHE A 49 -18.40 2.62 18.17
C PHE A 49 -18.72 1.67 17.00
N ALA A 50 -17.86 0.65 16.79
CA ALA A 50 -18.00 -0.34 15.75
C ALA A 50 -18.12 -1.74 16.35
N VAL A 51 -18.90 -2.61 15.69
CA VAL A 51 -19.08 -4.02 16.04
C VAL A 51 -17.73 -4.77 16.10
N SER A 52 -16.80 -4.43 15.21
CA SER A 52 -15.46 -5.01 15.17
C SER A 52 -14.63 -4.74 16.43
N GLY A 53 -14.87 -3.61 17.11
CA GLY A 53 -14.21 -3.24 18.36
C GLY A 53 -15.01 -3.60 19.61
N CYS A 54 -16.19 -4.21 19.46
CA CYS A 54 -17.13 -4.50 20.55
C CYS A 54 -16.75 -5.78 21.30
N PRO A 55 -16.38 -5.72 22.59
CA PRO A 55 -16.09 -6.92 23.38
C PRO A 55 -17.28 -7.88 23.41
N LEU A 56 -18.50 -7.33 23.61
CA LEU A 56 -19.74 -8.09 23.72
C LEU A 56 -20.10 -8.86 22.45
N TYR A 57 -19.79 -8.32 21.27
CA TYR A 57 -19.98 -9.03 19.99
C TYR A 57 -19.05 -10.24 19.85
N HIS A 58 -17.85 -10.17 20.44
CA HIS A 58 -16.87 -11.25 20.40
C HIS A 58 -16.96 -12.16 21.63
N ASN A 59 -18.07 -12.13 22.37
CA ASN A 59 -18.32 -12.90 23.60
C ASN A 59 -17.24 -12.68 24.68
N LEU A 60 -16.70 -11.46 24.77
CA LEU A 60 -15.70 -11.06 25.76
C LEU A 60 -16.19 -9.86 26.57
N SER A 61 -15.77 -9.76 27.82
CA SER A 61 -15.99 -8.55 28.61
C SER A 61 -14.94 -7.48 28.31
N ALA A 62 -15.28 -6.22 28.58
CA ALA A 62 -14.37 -5.10 28.45
C ALA A 62 -13.12 -5.24 29.33
N ASP A 63 -13.25 -5.90 30.49
CA ASP A 63 -12.13 -6.10 31.43
C ASP A 63 -11.23 -7.27 31.03
N GLU A 64 -11.78 -8.34 30.45
CA GLU A 64 -10.99 -9.43 29.86
C GLU A 64 -10.15 -8.98 28.66
N CYS A 65 -10.55 -7.90 27.98
CA CYS A 65 -9.78 -7.32 26.86
C CYS A 65 -8.59 -6.47 27.33
N LYS A 66 -8.60 -5.93 28.56
CA LYS A 66 -7.56 -5.00 29.07
C LYS A 66 -6.26 -5.71 29.42
N THR A 67 -6.33 -6.96 29.88
CA THR A 67 -5.16 -7.74 30.27
C THR A 67 -4.89 -8.81 29.23
N PRO A 68 -3.70 -8.83 28.59
CA PRO A 68 -3.36 -9.91 27.67
C PRO A 68 -3.37 -11.23 28.44
N THR A 69 -4.09 -12.21 27.91
CA THR A 69 -4.22 -13.54 28.56
C THR A 69 -2.82 -14.12 28.80
N SER A 70 -2.64 -14.95 29.82
CA SER A 70 -1.35 -15.61 30.09
C SER A 70 -0.77 -16.32 28.85
N LYS A 71 -1.64 -16.90 28.01
CA LYS A 71 -1.30 -17.46 26.69
C LYS A 71 -0.83 -16.40 25.68
N GLN A 72 -1.48 -15.24 25.61
CA GLN A 72 -1.11 -14.14 24.71
C GLN A 72 0.20 -13.46 25.13
N SER A 73 0.41 -13.29 26.44
CA SER A 73 1.66 -12.75 27.00
C SER A 73 2.84 -13.68 26.73
N ARG A 74 2.68 -14.99 26.98
CA ARG A 74 3.67 -16.01 26.62
C ARG A 74 3.93 -16.07 25.12
N TYR A 75 2.89 -16.00 24.29
CA TYR A 75 3.04 -15.95 22.83
C TYR A 75 3.81 -14.71 22.38
N LYS A 76 3.49 -13.54 22.93
CA LYS A 76 4.17 -12.28 22.61
C LYS A 76 5.65 -12.31 23.01
N GLU A 77 5.98 -12.88 24.17
CA GLU A 77 7.36 -13.11 24.61
C GLU A 77 8.07 -14.08 23.69
N GLN A 78 7.45 -15.22 23.37
CA GLN A 78 7.99 -16.22 22.45
C GLN A 78 8.25 -15.63 21.05
N VAL A 79 7.33 -14.81 20.52
CA VAL A 79 7.51 -14.09 19.25
C VAL A 79 8.65 -13.07 19.32
N THR A 80 8.81 -12.40 20.45
CA THR A 80 9.90 -11.44 20.66
C THR A 80 11.24 -12.16 20.74
N GLU A 81 11.30 -13.33 21.37
CA GLU A 81 12.48 -14.22 21.44
C GLU A 81 12.87 -14.74 20.06
N MET A 82 11.91 -15.27 19.29
CA MET A 82 12.12 -15.81 17.95
C MET A 82 12.61 -14.74 16.95
N ARG A 83 12.32 -13.46 17.22
CA ARG A 83 12.80 -12.32 16.42
C ARG A 83 14.21 -11.84 16.77
N LYS A 84 14.84 -12.34 17.84
CA LYS A 84 16.22 -11.97 18.23
C LYS A 84 17.30 -12.64 17.37
N GLY A 85 16.93 -13.59 16.49
CA GLY A 85 17.87 -14.30 15.62
C GLY A 85 18.36 -13.49 14.41
N ARG A 86 19.63 -13.06 14.48
CA ARG A 86 20.52 -12.57 13.40
C ARG A 86 20.00 -11.45 12.48
N ASN A 87 20.56 -10.26 12.68
CA ASN A 87 20.48 -9.12 11.78
C ASN A 87 21.85 -8.83 11.14
N SER A 88 22.50 -9.85 10.57
CA SER A 88 23.74 -9.68 9.79
C SER A 88 23.38 -9.74 8.32
N GLY A 89 23.74 -8.70 7.56
CA GLY A 89 23.47 -8.62 6.12
C GLY A 89 23.95 -9.86 5.34
N LEU A 90 23.34 -10.08 4.18
CA LEU A 90 23.58 -11.23 3.29
C LEU A 90 25.07 -11.49 3.06
N GLN A 91 25.55 -12.68 3.43
CA GLN A 91 26.90 -13.15 3.15
C GLN A 91 27.10 -13.35 1.64
N LYS A 92 28.34 -13.29 1.18
CA LYS A 92 28.70 -13.37 -0.26
C LYS A 92 28.18 -14.66 -0.91
N GLU A 93 28.29 -15.77 -0.19
CA GLU A 93 27.81 -17.10 -0.61
C GLU A 93 26.28 -17.17 -0.79
N GLN A 94 25.51 -16.41 0.00
CA GLN A 94 24.05 -16.37 -0.11
C GLN A 94 23.58 -15.58 -1.34
N LYS A 95 24.33 -14.55 -1.74
CA LYS A 95 24.06 -13.81 -2.98
C LYS A 95 24.30 -14.69 -4.21
N GLU A 96 25.30 -15.56 -4.15
CA GLU A 96 25.58 -16.54 -5.20
C GLU A 96 24.47 -17.59 -5.30
N LYS A 97 23.98 -18.14 -4.18
CA LYS A 97 22.81 -19.07 -4.18
C LYS A 97 21.54 -18.42 -4.73
N HIS A 98 21.31 -17.15 -4.43
CA HIS A 98 20.18 -16.39 -5.00
C HIS A 98 20.32 -16.13 -6.50
N MET A 99 21.55 -15.88 -6.98
CA MET A 99 21.83 -15.73 -8.41
C MET A 99 21.65 -17.05 -9.14
N ASP A 100 22.12 -18.15 -8.57
CA ASP A 100 22.03 -19.49 -9.14
C ASP A 100 20.58 -20.01 -9.18
N HIS A 101 19.80 -19.82 -8.11
CA HIS A 101 18.37 -20.13 -8.11
C HIS A 101 17.61 -19.34 -9.18
N ARG A 102 17.98 -18.06 -9.39
CA ARG A 102 17.37 -17.23 -10.43
C ARG A 102 17.77 -17.67 -11.84
N GLN A 103 18.98 -18.21 -12.02
CA GLN A 103 19.43 -18.77 -13.30
C GLN A 103 18.76 -20.12 -13.60
N THR A 104 18.59 -20.96 -12.60
CA THR A 104 18.03 -22.32 -12.75
C THR A 104 16.51 -22.35 -12.86
N HIS A 105 15.80 -21.48 -12.13
CA HIS A 105 14.34 -21.53 -12.00
C HIS A 105 13.63 -20.30 -12.55
N GLY A 106 14.37 -19.30 -13.05
CA GLY A 106 13.80 -18.05 -13.56
C GLY A 106 13.07 -17.23 -12.48
N ASN A 107 12.18 -16.35 -12.92
CA ASN A 107 11.34 -15.52 -12.03
C ASN A 107 9.98 -16.19 -11.71
N THR A 108 9.72 -17.39 -12.20
CA THR A 108 8.39 -18.04 -12.19
C THR A 108 8.12 -18.88 -10.94
N ARG A 109 9.14 -19.17 -10.12
CA ARG A 109 9.03 -19.96 -8.89
C ARG A 109 9.32 -19.12 -7.65
N GLU A 110 8.85 -19.60 -6.49
CA GLU A 110 9.04 -18.92 -5.22
C GLU A 110 10.51 -18.53 -5.00
N PRO A 111 10.80 -17.27 -4.65
CA PRO A 111 12.16 -16.85 -4.38
C PRO A 111 12.71 -17.61 -3.16
N LEU A 112 14.02 -17.87 -3.13
CA LEU A 112 14.68 -18.30 -1.90
C LEU A 112 14.45 -17.25 -0.81
N LEU A 113 13.73 -17.62 0.24
CA LEU A 113 13.40 -16.76 1.39
C LEU A 113 14.30 -17.03 2.61
N GLU A 114 15.21 -17.99 2.51
CA GLU A 114 16.13 -18.36 3.59
C GLU A 114 17.00 -17.17 4.01
N ASN A 115 17.05 -16.90 5.32
CA ASN A 115 17.93 -15.89 5.94
C ASN A 115 17.64 -14.41 5.58
N ILE A 116 16.49 -14.08 4.96
CA ILE A 116 16.09 -12.68 4.69
C ILE A 116 15.29 -12.07 5.85
N THR A 117 14.61 -12.93 6.60
CA THR A 117 13.70 -12.57 7.69
C THR A 117 13.85 -13.58 8.82
N SER A 118 13.30 -13.27 10.00
CA SER A 118 13.33 -14.21 11.12
C SER A 118 12.62 -15.52 10.74
N GLU A 119 13.08 -16.65 11.28
CA GLU A 119 12.47 -17.97 11.03
C GLU A 119 10.98 -17.96 11.39
N TYR A 120 10.60 -17.20 12.42
CA TYR A 120 9.21 -16.95 12.77
C TYR A 120 8.42 -16.21 11.69
N ASP A 121 8.96 -15.13 11.12
CA ASP A 121 8.25 -14.38 10.08
C ASP A 121 8.18 -15.19 8.76
N LEU A 122 9.17 -16.06 8.50
CA LEU A 122 9.15 -17.02 7.39
C LEU A 122 8.07 -18.10 7.60
N GLU A 123 7.96 -18.63 8.81
CA GLU A 123 6.93 -19.59 9.18
C GLU A 123 5.54 -18.96 9.16
N LEU A 124 5.43 -17.70 9.62
CA LEU A 124 4.19 -16.92 9.53
C LEU A 124 3.79 -16.69 8.07
N PHE A 125 4.74 -16.40 7.19
CA PHE A 125 4.52 -16.30 5.74
C PHE A 125 3.99 -17.62 5.17
N ARG A 126 4.67 -18.74 5.44
CA ARG A 126 4.22 -20.08 4.99
C ARG A 126 2.84 -20.42 5.53
N LYS A 127 2.55 -20.07 6.77
CA LYS A 127 1.24 -20.30 7.40
C LYS A 127 0.15 -19.38 6.84
N ALA A 128 0.46 -18.14 6.49
CA ALA A 128 -0.47 -17.23 5.82
C ALA A 128 -0.75 -17.70 4.40
N GLN A 129 0.28 -18.15 3.67
CA GLN A 129 0.15 -18.74 2.36
C GLN A 129 -0.65 -20.04 2.38
N ALA A 130 -0.37 -20.93 3.35
CA ALA A 130 -1.13 -22.15 3.57
C ALA A 130 -2.59 -21.86 3.91
N ARG A 131 -2.89 -20.88 4.76
CA ARG A 131 -4.26 -20.46 5.07
C ARG A 131 -4.98 -19.88 3.88
N ALA A 132 -4.32 -19.00 3.11
CA ALA A 132 -4.90 -18.46 1.88
C ALA A 132 -5.19 -19.59 0.86
N SER A 133 -4.30 -20.57 0.78
CA SER A 133 -4.50 -21.77 -0.05
C SER A 133 -5.63 -22.66 0.49
N GLU A 134 -5.73 -22.87 1.80
CA GLU A 134 -6.77 -23.67 2.45
C GLU A 134 -8.15 -23.01 2.37
N ASP A 135 -8.23 -21.68 2.50
CA ASP A 135 -9.49 -20.96 2.39
C ASP A 135 -9.96 -20.93 0.94
N LEU A 136 -9.02 -20.83 -0.01
CA LEU A 136 -9.29 -21.04 -1.44
C LEU A 136 -9.76 -22.50 -1.72
N GLU A 137 -9.18 -23.48 -1.02
CA GLU A 137 -9.55 -24.90 -1.10
C GLU A 137 -10.91 -25.19 -0.45
N LYS A 138 -11.28 -24.52 0.63
CA LYS A 138 -12.61 -24.64 1.24
C LYS A 138 -13.70 -24.04 0.34
N LEU A 139 -13.39 -22.93 -0.33
CA LEU A 139 -14.26 -22.37 -1.38
C LEU A 139 -14.42 -23.33 -2.57
N ARG A 140 -13.39 -24.13 -2.86
CA ARG A 140 -13.42 -25.21 -3.85
C ARG A 140 -14.30 -26.39 -3.40
N ILE A 141 -14.16 -26.87 -2.16
CA ILE A 141 -14.90 -28.02 -1.61
C ILE A 141 -16.40 -27.72 -1.43
N GLN A 142 -16.79 -26.46 -1.22
CA GLN A 142 -18.20 -26.03 -1.18
C GLN A 142 -18.92 -26.05 -2.55
N GLY A 143 -18.27 -26.55 -3.62
CA GLY A 143 -18.93 -26.84 -4.89
C GLY A 143 -19.20 -25.63 -5.80
N GLN A 144 -18.60 -24.47 -5.51
CA GLN A 144 -18.70 -23.29 -6.38
C GLN A 144 -17.61 -23.25 -7.47
N ILE A 145 -16.58 -24.10 -7.40
CA ILE A 145 -15.47 -24.13 -8.37
C ILE A 145 -15.06 -25.59 -8.62
N THR A 146 -15.27 -26.10 -9.83
CA THR A 146 -14.77 -27.41 -10.27
C THR A 146 -13.27 -27.32 -10.63
N GLU A 147 -12.49 -28.32 -10.20
CA GLU A 147 -11.04 -28.36 -10.38
C GLU A 147 -10.60 -28.31 -11.86
N GLY A 148 -9.56 -27.51 -12.13
CA GLY A 148 -8.55 -27.83 -13.14
C GLY A 148 -8.66 -27.16 -14.51
N SER A 149 -9.80 -26.58 -14.90
CA SER A 149 -9.98 -25.99 -16.23
C SER A 149 -10.29 -24.48 -16.26
N ASN A 150 -10.70 -23.90 -15.12
CA ASN A 150 -11.29 -22.55 -15.08
C ASN A 150 -10.44 -21.52 -14.36
N MET A 151 -9.11 -21.61 -14.49
CA MET A 151 -8.19 -20.61 -13.93
C MET A 151 -7.30 -20.05 -15.02
N ILE A 152 -7.28 -18.71 -15.13
CA ILE A 152 -6.28 -18.00 -15.92
C ILE A 152 -4.94 -18.25 -15.26
N LYS A 153 -4.03 -18.92 -15.96
CA LYS A 153 -2.65 -19.17 -15.53
C LYS A 153 -1.73 -18.05 -15.98
N THR A 154 -2.01 -17.49 -17.16
CA THR A 154 -1.10 -16.57 -17.83
C THR A 154 -1.83 -15.43 -18.52
N ILE A 155 -1.24 -14.23 -18.48
CA ILE A 155 -1.77 -13.02 -19.10
C ILE A 155 -0.73 -12.49 -20.09
N LEU A 156 -1.15 -12.28 -21.35
CA LEU A 156 -0.35 -11.55 -22.33
C LEU A 156 -0.63 -10.04 -22.21
N PHE A 157 0.40 -9.28 -21.86
CA PHE A 157 0.35 -7.84 -21.69
C PHE A 157 1.45 -7.14 -22.51
N GLY A 158 1.06 -6.55 -23.64
CA GLY A 158 2.01 -5.99 -24.60
C GLY A 158 2.93 -7.09 -25.16
N ARG A 159 4.25 -6.91 -24.96
CA ARG A 159 5.29 -7.91 -25.32
C ARG A 159 5.61 -8.93 -24.21
N TYR A 160 4.93 -8.85 -23.08
CA TYR A 160 5.23 -9.68 -21.91
C TYR A 160 4.17 -10.75 -21.72
N GLU A 161 4.64 -11.92 -21.32
CA GLU A 161 3.81 -13.02 -20.83
C GLU A 161 3.98 -13.11 -19.30
N LEU A 162 2.88 -12.98 -18.57
CA LEU A 162 2.87 -12.81 -17.12
C LEU A 162 2.09 -13.95 -16.47
N ASP A 163 2.73 -14.69 -15.56
CA ASP A 163 2.03 -15.69 -14.76
C ASP A 163 1.24 -15.03 -13.62
N THR A 164 0.04 -15.56 -13.35
CA THR A 164 -0.84 -15.04 -12.30
C THR A 164 -0.54 -15.72 -10.96
N TRP A 165 -0.39 -14.93 -9.91
CA TRP A 165 -0.12 -15.46 -8.55
C TRP A 165 -1.37 -15.76 -7.74
N TYR A 166 -2.49 -15.11 -8.08
CA TYR A 166 -3.76 -15.26 -7.39
C TYR A 166 -4.90 -15.39 -8.39
N HIS A 167 -6.01 -15.99 -7.96
CA HIS A 167 -7.22 -16.06 -8.75
C HIS A 167 -7.89 -14.68 -8.86
N SER A 168 -8.41 -14.33 -10.03
CA SER A 168 -9.19 -13.12 -10.25
C SER A 168 -10.56 -13.45 -10.84
N PRO A 169 -11.65 -12.81 -10.38
CA PRO A 169 -13.02 -13.13 -10.77
C PRO A 169 -13.34 -12.60 -12.18
N TYR A 170 -12.64 -13.10 -13.20
CA TYR A 170 -13.02 -12.87 -14.59
C TYR A 170 -14.27 -13.68 -14.94
N PRO A 171 -15.11 -13.20 -15.88
CA PRO A 171 -16.25 -13.97 -16.32
C PRO A 171 -15.83 -15.37 -16.77
N GLU A 172 -16.67 -16.34 -16.47
CA GLU A 172 -16.39 -17.76 -16.61
C GLU A 172 -15.84 -18.10 -18.02
N GLU A 173 -16.41 -17.50 -19.07
CA GLU A 173 -16.01 -17.73 -20.46
C GLU A 173 -14.60 -17.24 -20.82
N TYR A 174 -13.95 -16.49 -19.95
CA TYR A 174 -12.53 -16.10 -20.03
C TYR A 174 -11.66 -16.89 -19.05
N ALA A 175 -12.21 -17.21 -17.87
CA ALA A 175 -11.52 -18.00 -16.85
C ALA A 175 -11.08 -19.38 -17.37
N ARG A 176 -11.90 -20.01 -18.23
CA ARG A 176 -11.62 -21.34 -18.83
C ARG A 176 -10.49 -21.38 -19.85
N LEU A 177 -10.05 -20.22 -20.35
CA LEU A 177 -9.09 -20.18 -21.46
C LEU A 177 -7.67 -20.49 -21.02
N GLY A 178 -7.37 -20.41 -19.72
CA GLY A 178 -6.01 -20.56 -19.17
C GLY A 178 -5.06 -19.41 -19.54
N ARG A 179 -5.31 -18.70 -20.65
CA ARG A 179 -4.54 -17.53 -21.11
C ARG A 179 -5.46 -16.37 -21.49
N LEU A 180 -5.19 -15.18 -20.94
CA LEU A 180 -5.92 -13.94 -21.21
C LEU A 180 -5.05 -12.95 -22.01
N TYR A 181 -5.65 -12.23 -22.96
CA TYR A 181 -4.94 -11.25 -23.80
C TYR A 181 -5.40 -9.83 -23.46
N VAL A 182 -4.48 -8.95 -23.10
CA VAL A 182 -4.83 -7.64 -22.54
C VAL A 182 -4.14 -6.52 -23.33
N CYS A 183 -4.91 -5.50 -23.69
CA CYS A 183 -4.38 -4.28 -24.29
C CYS A 183 -3.53 -3.51 -23.28
N GLU A 184 -2.29 -3.14 -23.64
CA GLU A 184 -1.40 -2.39 -22.74
C GLU A 184 -1.83 -0.93 -22.48
N PHE A 185 -2.70 -0.37 -23.33
CA PHE A 185 -3.14 1.03 -23.23
C PHE A 185 -4.52 1.18 -22.57
N CYS A 186 -5.55 0.54 -23.12
CA CYS A 186 -6.91 0.64 -22.60
C CYS A 186 -7.28 -0.45 -21.59
N LEU A 187 -6.36 -1.39 -21.32
CA LEU A 187 -6.51 -2.52 -20.39
C LEU A 187 -7.62 -3.51 -20.75
N LYS A 188 -8.33 -3.33 -21.87
CA LYS A 188 -9.36 -4.27 -22.32
C LYS A 188 -8.78 -5.68 -22.46
N TYR A 189 -9.48 -6.66 -21.90
CA TYR A 189 -9.14 -8.08 -22.00
C TYR A 189 -9.90 -8.76 -23.15
N MET A 190 -9.29 -9.80 -23.72
CA MET A 190 -9.71 -10.50 -24.93
C MET A 190 -9.37 -12.00 -24.85
N LYS A 191 -10.08 -12.81 -25.64
CA LYS A 191 -9.97 -14.29 -25.64
C LYS A 191 -8.81 -14.83 -26.49
N SER A 192 -8.34 -14.07 -27.48
CA SER A 192 -7.33 -14.57 -28.43
C SER A 192 -6.40 -13.47 -28.94
N GLN A 193 -5.22 -13.89 -29.41
CA GLN A 193 -4.23 -13.01 -30.02
C GLN A 193 -4.75 -12.31 -31.28
N THR A 194 -5.59 -12.98 -32.08
CA THR A 194 -6.15 -12.39 -33.30
C THR A 194 -7.11 -11.24 -33.01
N ILE A 195 -7.92 -11.36 -31.95
CA ILE A 195 -8.80 -10.28 -31.47
C ILE A 195 -7.96 -9.12 -30.93
N LEU A 196 -6.90 -9.41 -30.17
CA LEU A 196 -5.97 -8.39 -29.68
C LEU A 196 -5.35 -7.59 -30.83
N ARG A 197 -4.83 -8.25 -31.87
CA ARG A 197 -4.26 -7.56 -33.05
C ARG A 197 -5.27 -6.65 -33.72
N ARG A 198 -6.51 -7.14 -33.95
CA ARG A 198 -7.59 -6.34 -34.55
C ARG A 198 -7.98 -5.15 -33.66
N HIS A 199 -8.00 -5.35 -32.35
CA HIS A 199 -8.25 -4.28 -31.39
C HIS A 199 -7.13 -3.24 -31.41
N MET A 200 -5.86 -3.64 -31.44
CA MET A 200 -4.70 -2.73 -31.52
C MET A 200 -4.71 -1.86 -32.77
N ALA A 201 -5.17 -2.39 -33.89
CA ALA A 201 -5.35 -1.61 -35.12
C ALA A 201 -6.43 -0.52 -35.02
N LYS A 202 -7.41 -0.68 -34.12
CA LYS A 202 -8.54 0.25 -33.93
C LYS A 202 -8.43 1.09 -32.65
N CYS A 203 -7.56 0.72 -31.72
CA CYS A 203 -7.45 1.35 -30.41
C CYS A 203 -6.77 2.71 -30.53
N VAL A 204 -7.50 3.75 -30.15
CA VAL A 204 -7.03 5.15 -30.16
C VAL A 204 -6.14 5.48 -28.97
N TRP A 205 -6.20 4.70 -27.88
CA TRP A 205 -5.43 4.94 -26.66
C TRP A 205 -3.95 4.58 -26.85
N LYS A 206 -3.07 5.49 -26.45
CA LYS A 206 -1.59 5.32 -26.43
C LYS A 206 -0.95 5.61 -25.07
N HIS A 207 -1.77 6.03 -24.11
CA HIS A 207 -1.42 6.25 -22.71
C HIS A 207 -2.69 6.01 -21.87
N PRO A 208 -2.58 5.89 -20.54
CA PRO A 208 -3.74 5.77 -19.67
C PRO A 208 -4.74 6.92 -19.87
N PRO A 209 -6.05 6.68 -19.72
CA PRO A 209 -7.03 7.76 -19.69
C PRO A 209 -6.81 8.65 -18.46
N GLY A 210 -7.36 9.86 -18.46
CA GLY A 210 -7.27 10.79 -17.33
C GLY A 210 -6.29 11.93 -17.55
N ASP A 211 -6.02 12.68 -16.49
CA ASP A 211 -5.20 13.89 -16.55
C ASP A 211 -3.73 13.55 -16.21
N GLU A 212 -2.79 14.01 -17.03
CA GLU A 212 -1.36 13.84 -16.76
C GLU A 212 -0.92 14.83 -15.66
N VAL A 213 -0.73 14.31 -14.45
CA VAL A 213 -0.44 15.12 -13.25
C VAL A 213 1.05 15.20 -12.93
N TYR A 214 1.89 14.38 -13.56
CA TYR A 214 3.32 14.38 -13.37
C TYR A 214 4.04 13.94 -14.64
N ARG A 215 5.13 14.63 -14.99
CA ARG A 215 6.01 14.26 -16.11
C ARG A 215 7.46 14.58 -15.80
N LYS A 216 8.32 13.56 -15.79
CA LYS A 216 9.79 13.71 -15.74
C LYS A 216 10.45 12.78 -16.75
N GLY A 217 10.97 13.34 -17.84
CA GLY A 217 11.58 12.58 -18.94
C GLY A 217 10.58 11.62 -19.57
N SER A 218 10.81 10.31 -19.42
CA SER A 218 9.94 9.24 -19.93
C SER A 218 8.93 8.70 -18.92
N ILE A 219 8.90 9.23 -17.69
CA ILE A 219 7.98 8.79 -16.63
C ILE A 219 6.84 9.80 -16.50
N SER A 220 5.61 9.28 -16.60
CA SER A 220 4.37 10.04 -16.41
C SER A 220 3.49 9.39 -15.36
N VAL A 221 2.71 10.19 -14.63
CA VAL A 221 1.63 9.71 -13.77
C VAL A 221 0.33 10.35 -14.22
N PHE A 222 -0.72 9.53 -14.35
CA PHE A 222 -2.05 9.95 -14.76
C PHE A 222 -3.03 9.77 -13.60
N GLU A 223 -3.83 10.80 -13.33
CA GLU A 223 -4.94 10.75 -12.38
C GLU A 223 -6.21 10.31 -13.12
N VAL A 224 -6.83 9.23 -12.63
CA VAL A 224 -8.02 8.62 -13.25
C VAL A 224 -9.14 8.57 -12.24
N ASP A 225 -10.22 9.32 -12.48
CA ASP A 225 -11.41 9.28 -11.64
C ASP A 225 -12.23 8.00 -11.89
N GLY A 226 -12.35 7.17 -10.86
CA GLY A 226 -13.10 5.91 -10.90
C GLY A 226 -14.61 6.08 -11.13
N ASN A 227 -15.17 7.27 -10.92
CA ASN A 227 -16.59 7.55 -11.17
C ASN A 227 -16.91 7.77 -12.66
N ARG A 228 -15.88 8.05 -13.49
CA ARG A 228 -16.04 8.09 -14.95
C ARG A 228 -16.05 6.65 -15.47
N ARG A 229 -17.27 6.13 -15.65
CA ARG A 229 -17.64 4.73 -15.94
C ARG A 229 -16.97 4.03 -17.15
N CYS A 230 -16.06 4.68 -17.88
CA CYS A 230 -15.53 4.16 -19.15
C CYS A 230 -14.21 3.36 -19.04
N ALA A 231 -13.50 3.39 -17.91
CA ALA A 231 -12.24 2.63 -17.74
C ALA A 231 -12.15 1.78 -16.47
N CYS A 232 -12.85 2.15 -15.39
CA CYS A 232 -12.66 1.55 -14.07
C CYS A 232 -13.17 0.11 -13.91
N SER A 233 -14.12 -0.34 -14.73
CA SER A 233 -14.60 -1.74 -14.73
C SER A 233 -13.54 -2.72 -15.25
N THR A 234 -12.59 -2.23 -16.05
CA THR A 234 -11.49 -3.01 -16.61
C THR A 234 -10.25 -3.01 -15.70
N PHE A 235 -10.18 -2.08 -14.74
CA PHE A 235 -9.22 -2.11 -13.64
C PHE A 235 -9.61 -3.17 -12.58
N MET A 236 -10.06 -4.36 -12.99
CA MET A 236 -10.02 -5.58 -12.17
C MET A 236 -8.65 -6.29 -12.28
N PHE A 237 -7.58 -5.57 -12.63
CA PHE A 237 -6.21 -6.03 -12.38
C PHE A 237 -5.81 -6.08 -10.90
N PRO A 238 -6.28 -5.19 -10.00
CA PRO A 238 -5.94 -5.26 -8.59
C PRO A 238 -6.56 -6.45 -7.83
N SER A 239 -7.50 -7.19 -8.43
CA SER A 239 -8.00 -8.43 -7.82
C SER A 239 -7.02 -9.60 -7.97
N LEU A 240 -5.92 -9.43 -8.71
CA LEU A 240 -4.86 -10.43 -8.83
C LEU A 240 -3.82 -10.37 -7.69
N THR A 241 -3.94 -9.53 -6.66
CA THR A 241 -3.01 -9.55 -5.49
C THR A 241 -3.58 -9.01 -4.16
N SER A 242 -4.89 -8.76 -4.01
CA SER A 242 -5.41 -8.20 -2.75
C SER A 242 -6.80 -8.72 -2.39
N GLU A 243 -6.96 -9.13 -1.13
CA GLU A 243 -8.23 -9.47 -0.46
C GLU A 243 -9.33 -8.40 -0.60
N PRO A 244 -10.62 -8.75 -0.40
CA PRO A 244 -11.76 -7.88 -0.67
C PRO A 244 -11.68 -6.52 0.06
N LYS A 245 -11.68 -5.44 -0.73
CA LYS A 245 -11.62 -4.06 -0.26
C LYS A 245 -12.98 -3.62 0.26
N THR A 246 -13.04 -3.30 1.54
CA THR A 246 -14.20 -2.68 2.15
C THR A 246 -14.17 -1.16 1.94
N LEU A 247 -15.38 -0.61 1.83
CA LEU A 247 -15.77 0.79 1.64
C LEU A 247 -14.74 1.87 2.08
N LYS A 248 -14.57 2.91 1.25
CA LYS A 248 -13.75 4.12 1.48
C LYS A 248 -14.13 4.79 2.82
N ASN A 249 -13.41 4.48 3.89
CA ASN A 249 -13.56 5.13 5.19
C ASN A 249 -12.61 6.33 5.32
N SER A 250 -13.14 7.53 5.13
CA SER A 250 -12.42 8.81 5.21
C SER A 250 -11.81 9.15 6.60
N PHE A 251 -12.04 8.32 7.62
CA PHE A 251 -11.59 8.57 9.01
C PHE A 251 -10.13 8.16 9.29
N LEU A 252 -9.54 7.28 8.48
CA LEU A 252 -8.22 6.71 8.77
C LEU A 252 -7.05 7.43 8.05
N ASN A 253 -7.35 8.51 7.30
CA ASN A 253 -6.39 9.25 6.49
C ASN A 253 -5.46 8.34 5.68
N TYR A 254 -6.04 7.29 5.08
CA TYR A 254 -5.27 6.43 4.18
C TYR A 254 -5.01 7.15 2.87
N ASN A 255 -3.74 7.34 2.53
CA ASN A 255 -3.34 7.96 1.26
C ASN A 255 -3.20 6.93 0.13
N VAL A 256 -3.18 5.64 0.47
CA VAL A 256 -3.10 4.53 -0.48
C VAL A 256 -4.02 3.41 -0.03
N SER A 257 -4.99 3.05 -0.88
CA SER A 257 -5.79 1.82 -0.69
C SER A 257 -5.06 0.59 -1.22
N CYS A 258 -4.49 0.69 -2.42
CA CYS A 258 -3.71 -0.38 -3.02
C CYS A 258 -2.60 0.16 -3.90
N ILE A 259 -1.49 -0.56 -3.90
CA ILE A 259 -0.31 -0.24 -4.68
C ILE A 259 0.19 -1.52 -5.35
N LEU A 260 0.49 -1.42 -6.65
CA LEU A 260 0.97 -2.54 -7.44
C LEU A 260 2.10 -2.04 -8.34
N THR A 261 3.18 -2.81 -8.38
CA THR A 261 4.17 -2.72 -9.46
C THR A 261 4.02 -3.97 -10.30
N MET A 262 3.81 -3.81 -11.61
CA MET A 262 3.68 -4.94 -12.52
C MET A 262 4.90 -5.87 -12.42
N PRO A 263 4.73 -7.21 -12.49
CA PRO A 263 5.80 -8.19 -12.26
C PRO A 263 7.10 -7.92 -13.02
N GLN A 264 6.99 -7.57 -14.31
CA GLN A 264 8.12 -7.26 -15.18
C GLN A 264 8.91 -6.00 -14.79
N TYR A 265 8.34 -5.14 -13.94
CA TYR A 265 8.96 -3.91 -13.45
C TYR A 265 9.27 -3.94 -11.94
N MET A 266 9.05 -5.07 -11.27
CA MET A 266 9.37 -5.24 -9.85
C MET A 266 10.88 -5.15 -9.59
N ARG A 267 11.25 -4.73 -8.37
CA ARG A 267 12.64 -4.58 -7.91
C ARG A 267 13.52 -3.62 -8.74
N GLN A 268 12.93 -2.85 -9.66
CA GLN A 268 13.63 -1.83 -10.45
C GLN A 268 13.50 -0.41 -9.87
N GLY A 269 12.91 -0.24 -8.68
CA GLY A 269 12.73 1.05 -8.02
C GLY A 269 11.36 1.74 -8.24
N PHE A 270 10.54 1.25 -9.17
CA PHE A 270 9.21 1.84 -9.44
C PHE A 270 8.26 1.77 -8.24
N GLY A 271 8.28 0.69 -7.46
CA GLY A 271 7.46 0.60 -6.24
C GLY A 271 7.80 1.70 -5.22
N LYS A 272 9.09 2.03 -5.07
CA LYS A 272 9.52 3.13 -4.23
C LYS A 272 9.06 4.48 -4.80
N MET A 273 9.14 4.68 -6.11
CA MET A 273 8.62 5.90 -6.75
C MET A 273 7.12 6.09 -6.54
N LEU A 274 6.33 5.01 -6.61
CA LEU A 274 4.88 5.07 -6.36
C LEU A 274 4.57 5.45 -4.90
N ILE A 275 5.33 4.90 -3.94
CA ILE A 275 5.20 5.27 -2.52
C ILE A 275 5.61 6.74 -2.31
N ASP A 276 6.73 7.18 -2.90
CA ASP A 276 7.20 8.56 -2.79
C ASP A 276 6.18 9.54 -3.39
N PHE A 277 5.57 9.17 -4.52
CA PHE A 277 4.51 9.95 -5.15
C PHE A 277 3.25 10.05 -4.28
N SER A 278 2.83 8.99 -3.60
CA SER A 278 1.66 9.05 -2.71
C SER A 278 1.88 9.99 -1.52
N TYR A 279 3.09 10.01 -0.95
CA TYR A 279 3.45 10.97 0.09
C TYR A 279 3.61 12.39 -0.45
N LEU A 280 4.08 12.57 -1.69
CA LEU A 280 4.12 13.87 -2.34
C LEU A 280 2.70 14.48 -2.45
N LEU A 281 1.70 13.69 -2.84
CA LEU A 281 0.31 14.15 -2.85
C LEU A 281 -0.16 14.54 -1.44
N SER A 282 0.11 13.70 -0.43
CA SER A 282 -0.24 14.02 0.97
C SER A 282 0.41 15.32 1.47
N LYS A 283 1.65 15.61 1.06
CA LYS A 283 2.32 16.88 1.38
C LYS A 283 1.61 18.07 0.75
N VAL A 284 1.21 17.97 -0.51
CA VAL A 284 0.47 19.03 -1.22
C VAL A 284 -0.92 19.23 -0.63
N GLU A 285 -1.53 18.18 -0.08
CA GLU A 285 -2.79 18.28 0.67
C GLU A 285 -2.63 18.79 2.11
N GLU A 286 -1.40 19.02 2.59
CA GLU A 286 -1.10 19.35 3.99
C GLU A 286 -1.64 18.32 4.99
N LYS A 287 -1.67 17.04 4.59
CA LYS A 287 -2.17 15.92 5.39
C LYS A 287 -1.07 14.91 5.67
N VAL A 288 -1.26 14.16 6.76
CA VAL A 288 -0.46 12.96 7.04
C VAL A 288 -1.15 11.74 6.43
N GLY A 289 -0.36 10.83 5.87
CA GLY A 289 -0.84 9.63 5.21
C GLY A 289 -0.23 8.35 5.79
N SER A 290 -0.99 7.27 5.70
CA SER A 290 -0.53 5.89 5.93
C SER A 290 -1.19 4.98 4.90
N PRO A 291 -0.55 3.87 4.47
CA PRO A 291 -1.24 2.90 3.63
C PRO A 291 -2.36 2.17 4.38
N GLU A 292 -3.40 1.79 3.65
CA GLU A 292 -4.48 0.94 4.15
C GLU A 292 -3.92 -0.42 4.63
N ARG A 293 -4.54 -0.95 5.69
CA ARG A 293 -4.14 -2.22 6.33
C ARG A 293 -5.24 -3.27 6.15
N PRO A 294 -4.90 -4.56 6.01
CA PRO A 294 -3.57 -5.15 6.10
C PRO A 294 -2.71 -4.87 4.84
N LEU A 295 -1.40 -4.65 5.06
CA LEU A 295 -0.42 -4.55 3.97
C LEU A 295 -0.05 -5.96 3.49
N SER A 296 0.17 -6.13 2.18
CA SER A 296 0.87 -7.30 1.66
C SER A 296 2.32 -7.34 2.16
N ASP A 297 2.93 -8.52 2.25
CA ASP A 297 4.29 -8.65 2.79
C ASP A 297 5.32 -7.85 1.99
N LEU A 298 5.22 -7.91 0.65
CA LEU A 298 6.06 -7.09 -0.22
C LEU A 298 5.79 -5.59 -0.03
N GLY A 299 4.52 -5.22 0.18
CA GLY A 299 4.12 -3.86 0.55
C GLY A 299 4.81 -3.44 1.84
N LEU A 300 4.74 -4.25 2.90
CA LEU A 300 5.33 -3.97 4.20
C LEU A 300 6.85 -3.77 4.12
N ILE A 301 7.56 -4.63 3.40
CA ILE A 301 9.02 -4.50 3.16
C ILE A 301 9.32 -3.18 2.42
N SER A 302 8.54 -2.87 1.39
CA SER A 302 8.73 -1.66 0.58
C SER A 302 8.50 -0.38 1.39
N TYR A 303 7.42 -0.33 2.19
CA TYR A 303 7.11 0.80 3.07
C TYR A 303 8.16 0.94 4.19
N ARG A 304 8.58 -0.15 4.85
CA ARG A 304 9.64 -0.09 5.87
C ARG A 304 10.95 0.43 5.31
N SER A 305 11.33 -0.03 4.11
CA SER A 305 12.52 0.48 3.43
C SER A 305 12.39 1.97 3.09
N TYR A 306 11.22 2.40 2.62
CA TYR A 306 10.96 3.81 2.30
C TYR A 306 10.98 4.71 3.54
N TRP A 307 10.26 4.33 4.61
CA TRP A 307 10.24 5.09 5.86
C TRP A 307 11.63 5.20 6.49
N LYS A 308 12.41 4.11 6.52
CA LYS A 308 13.80 4.14 6.99
C LYS A 308 14.60 5.21 6.23
N GLU A 309 14.47 5.26 4.91
CA GLU A 309 15.21 6.20 4.08
C GLU A 309 14.79 7.66 4.31
N VAL A 310 13.48 7.91 4.36
CA VAL A 310 12.93 9.25 4.60
C VAL A 310 13.35 9.79 5.96
N LEU A 311 13.32 8.95 7.01
CA LEU A 311 13.74 9.34 8.35
C LEU A 311 15.24 9.61 8.43
N LEU A 312 16.09 8.75 7.86
CA LEU A 312 17.53 8.97 7.87
C LEU A 312 17.92 10.23 7.08
N ARG A 313 17.24 10.49 5.96
CA ARG A 313 17.40 11.74 5.19
C ARG A 313 17.02 12.97 6.02
N TYR A 314 15.90 12.94 6.72
CA TYR A 314 15.47 14.03 7.61
C TYR A 314 16.53 14.28 8.70
N MET A 315 16.98 13.22 9.39
CA MET A 315 17.95 13.32 10.49
C MET A 315 19.35 13.75 10.03
N TYR A 316 19.73 13.45 8.80
CA TYR A 316 20.96 13.92 8.19
C TYR A 316 20.94 15.44 7.97
N ASN A 317 19.81 15.97 7.44
CA ASN A 317 19.64 17.39 7.18
C ASN A 317 19.31 18.22 8.43
N PHE A 318 18.82 17.59 9.50
CA PHE A 318 18.43 18.27 10.72
C PHE A 318 19.65 18.81 11.51
N GLN A 319 19.63 20.12 11.78
CA GLN A 319 20.67 20.85 12.52
C GLN A 319 20.26 21.22 13.96
N GLY A 320 19.02 20.92 14.38
CA GLY A 320 18.51 21.25 15.71
C GLY A 320 19.03 20.34 16.83
N LYS A 321 18.78 20.73 18.08
CA LYS A 321 19.21 19.97 19.27
C LYS A 321 18.30 18.79 19.61
N GLU A 322 16.99 18.92 19.40
CA GLU A 322 15.99 17.90 19.73
C GLU A 322 15.09 17.63 18.53
N ILE A 323 14.83 16.36 18.23
CA ILE A 323 14.00 15.94 17.10
C ILE A 323 12.60 15.58 17.62
N SER A 324 11.58 16.30 17.16
CA SER A 324 10.18 16.01 17.50
C SER A 324 9.52 15.09 16.45
N ILE A 325 8.78 14.08 16.91
CA ILE A 325 7.99 13.19 16.03
C ILE A 325 6.94 13.99 15.25
N LYS A 326 6.37 15.03 15.87
CA LYS A 326 5.35 15.88 15.24
C LYS A 326 5.93 16.65 14.05
N GLU A 327 7.14 17.19 14.19
CA GLU A 327 7.84 17.93 13.12
C GLU A 327 8.21 17.00 11.96
N ILE A 328 8.75 15.80 12.27
CA ILE A 328 9.00 14.78 11.23
C ILE A 328 7.72 14.48 10.46
N SER A 329 6.61 14.27 11.17
CA SER A 329 5.32 13.92 10.56
C SER A 329 4.81 15.02 9.63
N GLN A 330 4.94 16.29 10.03
CA GLN A 330 4.54 17.44 9.22
C GLN A 330 5.43 17.60 7.98
N GLU A 331 6.75 17.46 8.10
CA GLU A 331 7.69 17.62 6.97
C GLU A 331 7.60 16.46 5.96
N THR A 332 7.39 15.24 6.47
CA THR A 332 7.45 14.01 5.65
C THR A 332 6.07 13.53 5.19
N ALA A 333 4.99 14.09 5.74
CA ALA A 333 3.61 13.59 5.61
C ALA A 333 3.42 12.13 6.06
N VAL A 334 4.39 11.55 6.76
CA VAL A 334 4.28 10.18 7.30
C VAL A 334 3.51 10.20 8.62
N ASN A 335 2.59 9.26 8.81
CA ASN A 335 1.86 9.12 10.06
C ASN A 335 2.80 8.93 11.27
N PRO A 336 2.55 9.61 12.42
CA PRO A 336 3.38 9.47 13.62
C PRO A 336 3.57 8.03 14.10
N VAL A 337 2.55 7.17 13.94
CA VAL A 337 2.61 5.76 14.33
C VAL A 337 3.67 5.01 13.52
N ASP A 338 3.75 5.27 12.21
CA ASP A 338 4.71 4.62 11.31
C ASP A 338 6.14 5.15 11.56
N ILE A 339 6.28 6.43 11.91
CA ILE A 339 7.55 7.04 12.36
C ILE A 339 8.05 6.36 13.62
N VAL A 340 7.19 6.26 14.66
CA VAL A 340 7.53 5.60 15.93
C VAL A 340 7.93 4.15 15.71
N SER A 341 7.13 3.40 14.94
CA SER A 341 7.44 2.00 14.63
C SER A 341 8.79 1.84 13.92
N THR A 342 9.11 2.75 12.98
CA THR A 342 10.38 2.71 12.25
C THR A 342 11.54 3.07 13.17
N LEU A 343 11.44 4.12 13.97
CA LEU A 343 12.49 4.50 14.94
C LEU A 343 12.74 3.41 15.99
N GLN A 344 11.69 2.72 16.44
CA GLN A 344 11.81 1.55 17.32
C GLN A 344 12.58 0.41 16.63
N SER A 345 12.27 0.13 15.35
CA SER A 345 12.97 -0.92 14.59
C SER A 345 14.45 -0.62 14.36
N LEU A 346 14.83 0.65 14.29
CA LEU A 346 16.22 1.12 14.17
C LEU A 346 16.94 1.26 15.52
N GLN A 347 16.26 0.99 16.64
CA GLN A 347 16.75 1.21 18.00
C GLN A 347 17.17 2.67 18.26
N MET A 348 16.46 3.61 17.63
CA MET A 348 16.71 5.06 17.71
C MET A 348 15.71 5.77 18.61
N LEU A 349 14.78 5.05 19.25
CA LEU A 349 13.78 5.60 20.16
C LEU A 349 14.04 5.12 21.59
N LYS A 350 14.22 6.04 22.53
CA LYS A 350 14.24 5.75 23.97
C LYS A 350 13.08 6.46 24.68
N TYR A 351 12.65 5.88 25.80
CA TYR A 351 11.65 6.48 26.67
C TYR A 351 12.32 6.93 27.97
N TRP A 352 12.17 8.21 28.31
CA TRP A 352 12.79 8.79 29.49
C TRP A 352 11.86 9.83 30.13
N LYS A 353 11.56 9.68 31.43
CA LYS A 353 10.72 10.60 32.22
C LYS A 353 9.42 11.02 31.51
N GLY A 354 8.71 10.07 30.88
CA GLY A 354 7.45 10.37 30.18
C GLY A 354 7.59 10.92 28.76
N LYS A 355 8.81 11.08 28.24
CA LYS A 355 9.08 11.63 26.90
C LYS A 355 9.81 10.62 26.02
N HIS A 356 9.51 10.67 24.72
CA HIS A 356 10.26 9.93 23.70
C HIS A 356 11.47 10.74 23.27
N LEU A 357 12.67 10.19 23.48
CA LEU A 357 13.94 10.76 23.04
C LEU A 357 14.39 10.02 21.78
N VAL A 358 14.59 10.77 20.69
CA VAL A 358 15.13 10.24 19.43
C VAL A 358 16.65 10.34 19.45
N LEU A 359 17.34 9.21 19.37
CA LEU A 359 18.79 9.13 19.35
C LEU A 359 19.30 9.10 17.91
N LYS A 360 20.21 10.02 17.58
CA LYS A 360 20.90 10.05 16.28
C LYS A 360 22.00 8.99 16.26
N ARG A 361 21.80 7.94 15.47
CA ARG A 361 22.78 6.89 15.20
C ARG A 361 23.61 7.26 13.98
N GLN A 362 24.83 7.74 14.20
CA GLN A 362 25.69 8.23 13.13
C GLN A 362 26.10 7.11 12.16
N ASP A 363 26.30 5.89 12.66
CA ASP A 363 26.59 4.68 11.87
C ASP A 363 25.53 4.40 10.79
N LEU A 364 24.25 4.51 11.15
CA LEU A 364 23.15 4.29 10.22
C LEU A 364 23.03 5.41 9.18
N ILE A 365 23.34 6.64 9.58
CA ILE A 365 23.30 7.81 8.70
C ILE A 365 24.44 7.73 7.67
N ASP A 366 25.64 7.34 8.11
CA ASP A 366 26.79 7.18 7.23
C ASP A 366 26.59 6.02 6.26
N GLU A 367 26.02 4.89 6.72
CA GLU A 367 25.64 3.77 5.87
C GLU A 367 24.62 4.19 4.81
N TRP A 368 23.60 4.96 5.20
CA TRP A 368 22.61 5.51 4.28
C TRP A 368 23.23 6.46 3.27
N LYS A 369 24.08 7.39 3.70
CA LYS A 369 24.77 8.34 2.83
C LYS A 369 25.65 7.63 1.80
N ALA A 370 26.38 6.59 2.21
CA ALA A 370 27.18 5.77 1.31
C ALA A 370 26.30 5.04 0.26
N LYS A 371 25.11 4.58 0.65
CA LYS A 371 24.13 3.98 -0.27
C LYS A 371 23.52 5.00 -1.22
N GLU A 372 23.23 6.21 -0.76
CA GLU A 372 22.70 7.29 -1.59
C GLU A 372 23.70 7.75 -2.65
N ILE A 373 24.99 7.89 -2.31
CA ILE A 373 26.04 8.22 -3.28
C ILE A 373 26.09 7.18 -4.40
N LYS A 374 25.99 5.89 -4.06
CA LYS A 374 25.93 4.80 -5.06
C LYS A 374 24.66 4.83 -5.92
N ARG A 375 23.58 5.42 -5.41
CA ARG A 375 22.29 5.55 -6.10
C ARG A 375 22.17 6.83 -6.94
N GLY A 376 23.06 7.82 -6.75
CA GLY A 376 23.01 9.13 -7.40
C GLY A 376 22.91 9.11 -8.93
N ASN A 377 23.21 7.97 -9.58
CA ASN A 377 23.06 7.78 -11.02
C ASN A 377 21.70 7.18 -11.44
N SER A 378 20.75 7.02 -10.51
CA SER A 378 19.43 6.44 -10.79
C SER A 378 18.41 7.54 -11.11
N ASN A 379 17.93 7.58 -12.35
CA ASN A 379 16.84 8.48 -12.80
C ASN A 379 15.45 8.17 -12.16
N LYS A 380 15.40 7.40 -11.08
CA LYS A 380 14.17 6.83 -10.49
C LYS A 380 13.83 7.46 -9.15
N THR A 381 13.81 8.78 -9.12
CA THR A 381 13.39 9.61 -7.98
C THR A 381 12.28 10.57 -8.42
N ILE A 382 11.27 10.73 -7.57
CA ILE A 382 10.19 11.68 -7.81
C ILE A 382 10.71 13.09 -7.58
N ASP A 383 10.44 13.98 -8.54
CA ASP A 383 10.78 15.39 -8.45
C ASP A 383 9.53 16.21 -8.14
N PRO A 384 9.42 16.83 -6.96
CA PRO A 384 8.27 17.65 -6.60
C PRO A 384 7.96 18.76 -7.62
N THR A 385 8.98 19.30 -8.31
CA THR A 385 8.81 20.39 -9.30
C THR A 385 8.11 19.94 -10.58
N SER A 386 8.11 18.64 -10.85
CA SER A 386 7.50 18.03 -12.03
C SER A 386 6.02 17.67 -11.81
N LEU A 387 5.48 17.92 -10.60
CA LEU A 387 4.08 17.69 -10.27
C LEU A 387 3.21 18.89 -10.69
N LYS A 388 2.19 18.62 -11.49
CA LYS A 388 1.14 19.55 -11.91
C LYS A 388 -0.20 19.03 -11.40
N TRP A 389 -0.42 19.16 -10.09
CA TRP A 389 -1.62 18.67 -9.43
C TRP A 389 -2.07 19.64 -8.36
N THR A 390 -3.39 19.77 -8.21
CA THR A 390 -4.03 20.56 -7.15
C THR A 390 -5.06 19.69 -6.45
N PRO A 391 -5.14 19.71 -5.11
CA PRO A 391 -6.11 18.93 -4.38
C PRO A 391 -7.54 19.22 -4.87
N PRO A 392 -8.38 18.19 -5.09
CA PRO A 392 -9.78 18.38 -5.40
C PRO A 392 -10.44 19.21 -4.30
N LYS A 393 -11.06 20.34 -4.66
CA LYS A 393 -11.84 21.14 -3.71
C LYS A 393 -12.99 20.28 -3.22
N GLY A 394 -12.97 19.91 -1.93
CA GLY A 394 -13.95 19.00 -1.34
C GLY A 394 -15.39 19.39 -1.70
N THR A 395 -16.14 18.45 -2.28
CA THR A 395 -17.59 18.53 -2.44
C THR A 395 -18.30 18.19 -1.16
#